data_AF-A0A956EPV9-F1
#
_entry.id   AF-A0A956EPV9-F1
#
_cell.length_a   1.000
_cell.length_b   1.000
_cell.length_c   1.000
_cell.angle_alpha   90.00
_cell.angle_beta   90.00
_cell.angle_gamma   90.00
#
_symmetry.space_group_name_H-M   'P 1'
#
loop_
_entity.id
_entity.type
_entity.pdbx_description
1 polymer ?
#
loop_
_entity_poly.entity_id
_entity_poly.type
_entity_poly.pdbx_seq_one_letter_code
_entity_poly.pdbx_strand_id
1 'polypeptide(L)'
;MLAFLNTHLLADTSMWTAPVFQKDVWTGVMRAVRYLLTFGGAVLLMYEIRARKLRQPVSQSMMKGLAVLFTVLAFGAYFDFGNPNTRYSEYYHRHEFYHYYLGSKYFEELGYGRLYECSAVAEVELGFGAEMPNREIRDLAHHNLIKPVADTEVLKNPGHCKDHFSTKDWEAFKKDVLWFRNSANGGDYWKSMLKDHGYNPPPVWTMEGKFFSNLGVADDGFFKKLAAIDVVLHLGIVLLIYWAFGWRTMMVATVFWGCNAPANFYWTGGAFLRQDWIFFLVASICLARKRKFMLAGWALAWSGLIRVFPAGLFWGYGVVILTTFLSMVFKAGNLKAGWERYRQTRFFREHTRLIAG
;
A
#
# COMPACT_ATOMS: atom_id res chain seq x y z
N MET A 1 -30.60 -24.88 40.25
CA MET A 1 -30.96 -25.58 39.00
C MET A 1 -31.87 -24.66 38.20
N LEU A 2 -31.27 -23.74 37.42
CA LEU A 2 -31.86 -22.89 36.35
C LEU A 2 -30.96 -21.65 36.17
N ALA A 3 -29.88 -21.81 35.42
CA ALA A 3 -29.11 -20.73 34.78
C ALA A 3 -28.15 -21.38 33.76
N PHE A 4 -28.72 -22.14 32.82
CA PHE A 4 -28.00 -22.75 31.70
C PHE A 4 -28.90 -22.65 30.47
N LEU A 5 -29.32 -21.44 30.11
CA LEU A 5 -30.08 -21.19 28.90
C LEU A 5 -29.64 -19.88 28.26
N ASN A 6 -29.13 -20.03 27.04
CA ASN A 6 -29.13 -19.06 25.95
C ASN A 6 -28.11 -17.92 25.94
N THR A 7 -26.88 -18.24 25.55
CA THR A 7 -26.03 -17.35 24.74
C THR A 7 -25.72 -17.90 23.34
N HIS A 8 -26.31 -19.03 22.94
CA HIS A 8 -26.11 -19.65 21.61
C HIS A 8 -27.21 -19.35 20.57
N LEU A 9 -28.10 -18.39 20.82
CA LEU A 9 -29.26 -18.11 19.96
C LEU A 9 -29.27 -16.74 19.26
N LEU A 10 -28.10 -16.11 19.12
CA LEU A 10 -27.86 -15.17 18.03
C LEU A 10 -26.94 -15.86 17.04
N ALA A 11 -27.50 -16.83 16.30
CA ALA A 11 -26.89 -17.31 15.07
C ALA A 11 -26.62 -16.09 14.19
N ASP A 12 -25.35 -15.89 13.87
CA ASP A 12 -24.80 -14.76 13.12
C ASP A 12 -25.65 -14.47 11.87
N THR A 13 -26.55 -13.48 11.94
CA THR A 13 -27.45 -13.06 10.85
C THR A 13 -26.72 -12.26 9.78
N SER A 14 -25.41 -12.44 9.70
CA SER A 14 -24.55 -11.83 8.71
C SER A 14 -24.84 -12.41 7.34
N MET A 15 -25.04 -11.55 6.34
CA MET A 15 -25.16 -11.96 4.94
C MET A 15 -23.99 -12.83 4.47
N TRP A 16 -22.82 -12.70 5.12
CA TRP A 16 -21.60 -13.46 4.83
C TRP A 16 -21.71 -14.96 5.17
N THR A 17 -22.74 -15.39 5.90
CA THR A 17 -22.99 -16.82 6.16
C THR A 17 -23.57 -17.55 4.95
N ALA A 18 -24.16 -16.85 3.99
CA ALA A 18 -24.77 -17.49 2.83
C ALA A 18 -23.71 -18.22 1.96
N PRO A 19 -24.04 -19.39 1.36
CA PRO A 19 -23.07 -20.21 0.62
C PRO A 19 -22.33 -19.49 -0.50
N VAL A 20 -22.98 -18.51 -1.14
CA VAL A 20 -22.39 -17.71 -2.23
C VAL A 20 -21.17 -16.90 -1.78
N PHE A 21 -21.13 -16.47 -0.52
CA PHE A 21 -20.05 -15.65 0.03
C PHE A 21 -18.93 -16.49 0.67
N GLN A 22 -19.04 -17.82 0.66
CA GLN A 22 -17.96 -18.69 1.14
C GLN A 22 -16.80 -18.68 0.14
N LYS A 23 -15.56 -18.82 0.65
CA LYS A 23 -14.33 -18.60 -0.11
C LYS A 23 -14.30 -19.30 -1.46
N ASP A 24 -14.66 -20.58 -1.50
CA ASP A 24 -14.55 -21.41 -2.71
C ASP A 24 -15.50 -20.93 -3.81
N VAL A 25 -16.74 -20.60 -3.45
CA VAL A 25 -17.76 -20.09 -4.38
C VAL A 25 -17.44 -18.66 -4.79
N TRP A 26 -17.15 -17.79 -3.82
CA TRP A 26 -16.91 -16.38 -4.07
C TRP A 26 -15.68 -16.16 -4.95
N THR A 27 -14.61 -16.95 -4.77
CA THR A 27 -13.43 -16.89 -5.64
C THR A 27 -13.79 -17.18 -7.10
N GLY A 28 -14.69 -18.14 -7.34
CA GLY A 28 -15.23 -18.42 -8.68
C GLY A 28 -16.05 -17.27 -9.25
N VAL A 29 -16.96 -16.71 -8.44
CA VAL A 29 -17.77 -15.53 -8.80
C VAL A 29 -16.87 -14.34 -9.18
N MET A 30 -15.88 -14.03 -8.34
CA MET A 30 -14.95 -12.93 -8.57
C MET A 30 -14.10 -13.12 -9.82
N ARG A 31 -13.70 -14.36 -10.12
CA ARG A 31 -13.00 -14.68 -11.37
C ARG A 31 -13.89 -14.39 -12.58
N ALA A 32 -15.15 -14.82 -12.55
CA ALA A 32 -16.11 -14.55 -13.63
C ALA A 32 -16.36 -13.04 -13.79
N VAL A 33 -16.56 -12.30 -12.69
CA VAL A 33 -16.72 -10.83 -12.71
C VAL A 33 -15.52 -10.16 -13.37
N ARG A 34 -14.29 -10.54 -13.00
CA ARG A 34 -13.07 -9.96 -13.60
C ARG A 34 -12.99 -10.24 -15.10
N TYR A 35 -13.33 -11.44 -15.56
CA TYR A 35 -13.37 -11.75 -17.00
C TYR A 35 -14.46 -10.95 -17.72
N LEU A 36 -15.67 -10.85 -17.16
CA LEU A 36 -16.75 -10.08 -17.77
C LEU A 36 -16.40 -8.59 -17.88
N LEU A 37 -15.75 -8.02 -16.86
CA LEU A 37 -15.29 -6.63 -16.88
C LEU A 37 -14.20 -6.39 -17.93
N THR A 38 -13.23 -7.28 -18.07
CA THR A 38 -12.15 -7.12 -19.05
C THR A 38 -12.64 -7.33 -20.49
N PHE A 39 -13.35 -8.42 -20.76
CA PHE A 39 -13.90 -8.70 -22.09
C PHE A 39 -14.99 -7.70 -22.48
N GLY A 40 -15.91 -7.40 -21.56
CA GLY A 40 -16.95 -6.39 -21.77
C GLY A 40 -16.35 -5.01 -22.04
N GLY A 41 -15.33 -4.62 -21.27
CA GLY A 41 -14.62 -3.36 -21.47
C GLY A 41 -13.95 -3.27 -22.84
N ALA A 42 -13.29 -4.36 -23.27
CA ALA A 42 -12.69 -4.44 -24.60
C ALA A 42 -13.73 -4.34 -25.72
N VAL A 43 -14.86 -5.04 -25.59
CA VAL A 43 -15.97 -4.97 -26.58
C VAL A 43 -16.54 -3.56 -26.66
N LEU A 44 -16.76 -2.88 -25.52
CA LEU A 44 -17.23 -1.50 -25.50
C LEU A 44 -16.26 -0.53 -26.17
N LEU A 45 -14.96 -0.69 -25.94
CA LEU A 45 -13.92 0.11 -26.62
C LEU A 45 -13.91 -0.15 -28.13
N MET A 46 -13.98 -1.41 -28.56
CA MET A 46 -14.03 -1.78 -29.98
C MET A 46 -15.30 -1.23 -30.65
N TYR A 47 -16.45 -1.32 -29.98
CA TYR A 47 -17.70 -0.74 -30.43
C TYR A 47 -17.58 0.79 -30.61
N GLU A 48 -17.02 1.49 -29.63
CA GLU A 48 -16.83 2.94 -29.72
C GLU A 48 -15.89 3.33 -30.87
N ILE A 49 -14.78 2.60 -31.05
CA ILE A 49 -13.84 2.83 -32.17
C ILE A 49 -14.53 2.60 -33.51
N ARG A 50 -15.28 1.50 -33.66
CA ARG A 50 -16.04 1.19 -34.88
C ARG A 50 -17.07 2.28 -35.18
N ALA A 51 -17.87 2.66 -34.19
CA ALA A 51 -18.91 3.66 -34.37
C ALA A 51 -18.32 5.02 -34.78
N ARG A 52 -17.18 5.43 -34.21
CA ARG A 52 -16.44 6.63 -34.65
C ARG A 52 -15.97 6.53 -36.10
N LYS A 53 -15.41 5.39 -36.50
CA LYS A 53 -14.97 5.16 -37.90
C LYS A 53 -16.14 5.20 -38.89
N LEU A 54 -17.29 4.64 -38.50
CA LEU A 54 -18.50 4.61 -39.32
C LEU A 54 -19.39 5.87 -39.18
N ARG A 55 -18.96 6.87 -38.40
CA ARG A 55 -19.72 8.09 -38.09
C ARG A 55 -21.13 7.80 -37.52
N GLN A 56 -21.29 6.69 -36.82
CA GLN A 56 -22.54 6.32 -36.16
C GLN A 56 -22.67 7.06 -34.83
N PRO A 57 -23.86 7.59 -34.50
CA PRO A 57 -24.09 8.25 -33.22
C PRO A 57 -24.00 7.22 -32.08
N VAL A 58 -23.23 7.54 -31.04
CA VAL A 58 -23.17 6.77 -29.80
C VAL A 58 -23.63 7.66 -28.65
N SER A 59 -24.64 7.21 -27.92
CA SER A 59 -25.15 7.90 -26.74
C SER A 59 -24.05 8.06 -25.69
N GLN A 60 -23.63 9.31 -25.46
CA GLN A 60 -22.59 9.61 -24.46
C GLN A 60 -23.07 9.33 -23.04
N SER A 61 -24.35 9.55 -22.76
CA SER A 61 -24.94 9.29 -21.44
C SER A 61 -24.93 7.79 -21.12
N MET A 62 -25.28 6.94 -22.08
CA MET A 62 -25.21 5.48 -21.92
C MET A 62 -23.76 5.03 -21.67
N MET A 63 -22.81 5.49 -22.49
CA MET A 63 -21.40 5.11 -22.32
C MET A 63 -20.82 5.58 -20.99
N LYS A 64 -21.19 6.78 -20.53
CA LYS A 64 -20.80 7.29 -19.22
C LYS A 64 -21.41 6.44 -18.09
N GLY A 65 -22.67 6.04 -18.21
CA GLY A 65 -23.33 5.15 -17.24
C GLY A 65 -22.64 3.79 -17.15
N LEU A 66 -22.34 3.17 -18.29
CA LEU A 66 -21.58 1.93 -18.35
C LEU A 66 -20.18 2.07 -17.77
N ALA A 67 -19.48 3.17 -18.07
CA ALA A 67 -18.16 3.43 -17.52
C ALA A 67 -18.17 3.55 -16.00
N VAL A 68 -19.16 4.25 -15.43
CA VAL A 68 -19.32 4.34 -13.96
C VAL A 68 -19.60 2.96 -13.37
N LEU A 69 -20.51 2.18 -13.97
CA LEU A 69 -20.81 0.81 -13.53
C LEU A 69 -19.55 -0.07 -13.52
N PHE A 70 -18.78 -0.06 -14.62
CA PHE A 70 -17.55 -0.83 -14.74
C PHE A 70 -16.49 -0.38 -13.72
N THR A 71 -16.36 0.92 -13.48
CA THR A 71 -15.47 1.45 -12.44
C THR A 71 -15.87 0.97 -11.05
N VAL A 72 -17.15 1.06 -10.69
CA VAL A 72 -17.65 0.62 -9.37
C VAL A 72 -17.44 -0.88 -9.18
N LEU A 73 -17.79 -1.69 -10.18
CA LEU A 73 -17.61 -3.14 -10.13
C LEU A 73 -16.14 -3.54 -10.09
N ALA A 74 -15.27 -2.90 -10.86
CA ALA A 74 -13.84 -3.19 -10.85
C ALA A 74 -13.17 -2.77 -9.54
N PHE A 75 -13.55 -1.61 -9.00
CA PHE A 75 -13.08 -1.15 -7.69
C PHE A 75 -13.51 -2.14 -6.59
N GLY A 76 -14.79 -2.49 -6.55
CA GLY A 76 -15.30 -3.51 -5.62
C GLY A 76 -14.62 -4.86 -5.81
N ALA A 77 -14.32 -5.25 -7.05
CA ALA A 77 -13.68 -6.52 -7.36
C ALA A 77 -12.23 -6.62 -6.88
N TYR A 78 -11.49 -5.50 -6.84
CA TYR A 78 -10.18 -5.47 -6.21
C TYR A 78 -10.29 -5.88 -4.73
N PHE A 79 -11.25 -5.28 -4.03
CA PHE A 79 -11.51 -5.43 -2.61
C PHE A 79 -12.34 -6.66 -2.23
N ASP A 80 -12.59 -7.59 -3.17
CA ASP A 80 -13.50 -8.74 -3.03
C ASP A 80 -14.88 -8.35 -2.45
N PHE A 81 -15.33 -7.11 -2.73
CA PHE A 81 -16.51 -6.42 -2.17
C PHE A 81 -16.59 -6.42 -0.64
N GLY A 82 -15.44 -6.48 0.05
CA GLY A 82 -15.39 -6.50 1.51
C GLY A 82 -15.77 -7.83 2.15
N ASN A 83 -15.82 -8.92 1.38
CA ASN A 83 -16.17 -10.24 1.88
C ASN A 83 -15.08 -10.78 2.84
N PRO A 84 -15.37 -10.94 4.15
CA PRO A 84 -14.38 -11.33 5.16
C PRO A 84 -13.95 -12.81 5.03
N ASN A 85 -14.72 -13.65 4.34
CA ASN A 85 -14.45 -15.09 4.24
C ASN A 85 -13.33 -15.43 3.24
N THR A 86 -12.89 -14.47 2.44
CA THR A 86 -12.07 -14.76 1.25
C THR A 86 -10.57 -14.61 1.48
N ARG A 87 -10.19 -13.69 2.37
CA ARG A 87 -8.80 -13.25 2.57
C ARG A 87 -8.44 -13.23 4.06
N TYR A 88 -8.49 -12.04 4.66
CA TYR A 88 -8.22 -11.81 6.06
C TYR A 88 -9.56 -11.57 6.76
N SER A 89 -9.84 -12.31 7.83
CA SER A 89 -11.12 -12.21 8.55
C SER A 89 -11.42 -10.79 9.02
N GLU A 90 -10.37 -10.07 9.45
CA GLU A 90 -10.46 -8.68 9.91
C GLU A 90 -10.19 -7.65 8.81
N TYR A 91 -10.03 -8.10 7.56
CA TYR A 91 -9.72 -7.28 6.39
C TYR A 91 -8.36 -6.56 6.39
N TYR A 92 -7.56 -6.75 7.44
CA TYR A 92 -6.16 -6.33 7.51
C TYR A 92 -5.24 -7.55 7.71
N HIS A 93 -4.01 -7.45 7.20
CA HIS A 93 -3.02 -8.49 7.19
C HIS A 93 -2.14 -8.39 8.44
N ARG A 94 -2.48 -9.17 9.48
CA ARG A 94 -1.77 -9.17 10.78
C ARG A 94 -0.26 -9.33 10.64
N HIS A 95 0.21 -10.24 9.79
CA HIS A 95 1.64 -10.47 9.56
C HIS A 95 2.34 -9.19 9.12
N GLU A 96 1.74 -8.44 8.20
CA GLU A 96 2.32 -7.19 7.74
C GLU A 96 2.18 -6.06 8.74
N PHE A 97 1.04 -5.98 9.43
CA PHE A 97 0.88 -5.03 10.53
C PHE A 97 1.93 -5.25 11.62
N TYR A 98 2.25 -6.49 12.00
CA TYR A 98 3.32 -6.75 12.96
C TYR A 98 4.64 -6.08 12.55
N HIS A 99 5.06 -6.24 11.29
CA HIS A 99 6.29 -5.63 10.80
C HIS A 99 6.22 -4.12 10.71
N TYR A 100 5.19 -3.59 10.06
CA TYR A 100 5.14 -2.18 9.66
C TYR A 100 4.55 -1.27 10.73
N TYR A 101 3.65 -1.76 11.58
CA TYR A 101 3.18 -1.01 12.74
C TYR A 101 4.24 -0.97 13.85
N LEU A 102 4.77 -2.12 14.30
CA LEU A 102 5.81 -2.12 15.35
C LEU A 102 7.10 -1.49 14.86
N GLY A 103 7.55 -1.88 13.66
CA GLY A 103 8.81 -1.40 13.09
C GLY A 103 8.84 0.11 12.85
N SER A 104 7.71 0.71 12.47
CA SER A 104 7.63 2.17 12.31
C SER A 104 7.42 2.90 13.64
N LYS A 105 6.55 2.37 14.52
CA LYS A 105 6.19 3.01 15.79
C LYS A 105 7.40 3.12 16.72
N TYR A 106 8.13 2.02 16.84
CA TYR A 106 9.30 1.88 17.73
C TYR A 106 10.61 1.87 16.94
N PHE A 107 10.67 2.62 15.83
CA PHE A 107 11.84 2.58 14.94
C PHE A 107 13.13 3.10 15.60
N GLU A 108 13.03 4.03 16.54
CA GLU A 108 14.20 4.61 17.22
C GLU A 108 14.88 3.55 18.10
N GLU A 109 14.07 2.69 18.71
CA GLU A 109 14.50 1.65 19.63
C GLU A 109 14.88 0.38 18.88
N LEU A 110 14.11 -0.01 17.86
CA LEU A 110 14.29 -1.27 17.12
C LEU A 110 15.28 -1.16 15.96
N GLY A 111 15.33 -0.02 15.27
CA GLY A 111 15.94 0.09 13.95
C GLY A 111 15.43 -1.00 12.99
N TYR A 112 16.26 -1.39 12.02
CA TYR A 112 15.92 -2.47 11.08
C TYR A 112 16.25 -3.88 11.61
N GLY A 113 17.06 -3.98 12.68
CA GLY A 113 17.69 -5.24 13.09
C GLY A 113 17.11 -5.91 14.33
N ARG A 114 16.39 -5.20 15.20
CA ARG A 114 16.06 -5.73 16.54
C ARG A 114 14.61 -6.20 16.71
N LEU A 115 13.74 -6.06 15.70
CA LEU A 115 12.31 -6.34 15.84
C LEU A 115 12.02 -7.72 16.45
N TYR A 116 12.66 -8.77 15.97
CA TYR A 116 12.36 -10.14 16.42
C TYR A 116 13.02 -10.49 17.74
N GLU A 117 14.26 -10.04 17.94
CA GLU A 117 14.99 -10.23 19.20
C GLU A 117 14.27 -9.53 20.35
N CYS A 118 13.86 -8.29 20.14
CA CYS A 118 13.07 -7.54 21.11
C CYS A 118 11.71 -8.17 21.37
N SER A 119 11.03 -8.70 20.35
CA SER A 119 9.77 -9.41 20.53
C SER A 119 9.95 -10.68 21.36
N ALA A 120 11.05 -11.42 21.18
CA ALA A 120 11.37 -12.58 22.00
C ALA A 120 11.65 -12.20 23.47
N VAL A 121 12.43 -11.15 23.72
CA VAL A 121 12.67 -10.63 25.10
C VAL A 121 11.36 -10.16 25.75
N ALA A 122 10.49 -9.49 24.99
CA ALA A 122 9.16 -9.09 25.45
C ALA A 122 8.32 -10.32 25.84
N GLU A 123 8.28 -11.37 25.02
CA GLU A 123 7.55 -12.60 25.33
C GLU A 123 8.06 -13.29 26.60
N VAL A 124 9.37 -13.30 26.85
CA VAL A 124 9.94 -13.83 28.10
C VAL A 124 9.40 -13.09 29.31
N GLU A 125 9.43 -11.76 29.31
CA GLU A 125 8.93 -10.94 30.43
C GLU A 125 7.40 -11.01 30.59
N LEU A 126 6.67 -11.34 29.52
CA LEU A 126 5.23 -11.56 29.54
C LEU A 126 4.85 -12.97 30.05
N GLY A 127 5.82 -13.79 30.44
CA GLY A 127 5.58 -15.12 31.02
C GLY A 127 5.61 -16.27 30.01
N PHE A 128 6.02 -16.03 28.76
CA PHE A 128 6.11 -17.06 27.72
C PHE A 128 7.52 -17.63 27.53
N GLY A 129 8.42 -17.42 28.49
CA GLY A 129 9.83 -17.85 28.41
C GLY A 129 10.01 -19.36 28.19
N ALA A 130 9.09 -20.20 28.66
CA ALA A 130 9.14 -21.65 28.47
C ALA A 130 9.04 -22.08 26.98
N GLU A 131 8.43 -21.24 26.12
CA GLU A 131 8.29 -21.52 24.69
C GLU A 131 9.52 -21.13 23.87
N MET A 132 10.43 -20.32 24.44
CA MET A 132 11.53 -19.68 23.71
C MET A 132 12.67 -20.61 23.30
N PRO A 133 13.13 -21.59 24.10
CA PRO A 133 14.27 -22.43 23.71
C PRO A 133 14.06 -23.19 22.40
N ASN A 134 12.82 -23.56 22.09
CA ASN A 134 12.44 -24.29 20.87
C ASN A 134 11.96 -23.34 19.74
N ARG A 135 11.96 -22.03 19.97
CA ARG A 135 11.50 -21.04 18.99
C ARG A 135 12.60 -20.76 17.99
N GLU A 136 12.24 -20.63 16.73
CA GLU A 136 13.11 -20.08 15.70
C GLU A 136 12.76 -18.63 15.41
N ILE A 137 13.76 -17.79 15.27
CA ILE A 137 13.64 -16.40 14.82
C ILE A 137 14.66 -16.13 13.72
N ARG A 138 14.39 -15.13 12.88
CA ARG A 138 15.42 -14.65 11.94
C ARG A 138 16.35 -13.64 12.62
N ASP A 139 17.64 -13.82 12.44
CA ASP A 139 18.69 -12.89 12.87
C ASP A 139 18.80 -11.73 11.85
N LEU A 140 18.01 -10.67 12.04
CA LEU A 140 17.96 -9.52 11.13
C LEU A 140 19.24 -8.66 11.20
N ALA A 141 19.98 -8.71 12.31
CA ALA A 141 21.12 -7.83 12.56
C ALA A 141 22.41 -8.30 11.87
N HIS A 142 22.64 -9.62 11.74
CA HIS A 142 23.92 -10.14 11.26
C HIS A 142 23.80 -10.86 9.92
N HIS A 143 23.22 -12.06 9.93
CA HIS A 143 23.31 -12.99 8.81
C HIS A 143 22.00 -13.15 8.03
N ASN A 144 20.91 -12.58 8.54
CA ASN A 144 19.57 -12.73 7.98
C ASN A 144 19.12 -14.20 7.88
N LEU A 145 19.62 -15.06 8.77
CA LEU A 145 19.35 -16.49 8.82
C LEU A 145 18.33 -16.82 9.91
N ILE A 146 17.49 -17.83 9.66
CA ILE A 146 16.61 -18.40 10.68
C ILE A 146 17.47 -19.27 11.60
N LYS A 147 17.40 -19.02 12.91
CA LYS A 147 18.14 -19.76 13.93
C LYS A 147 17.23 -20.04 15.13
N PRO A 148 17.44 -21.14 15.88
CA PRO A 148 16.86 -21.30 17.20
C PRO A 148 17.24 -20.12 18.11
N VAL A 149 16.30 -19.64 18.93
CA VAL A 149 16.54 -18.56 19.90
C VAL A 149 17.62 -18.96 20.91
N ALA A 150 17.75 -20.26 21.21
CA ALA A 150 18.83 -20.77 22.07
C ALA A 150 20.24 -20.51 21.48
N ASP A 151 20.36 -20.41 20.15
CA ASP A 151 21.61 -20.18 19.44
C ASP A 151 21.88 -18.69 19.19
N THR A 152 20.97 -17.81 19.61
CA THR A 152 21.15 -16.36 19.54
C THR A 152 21.58 -15.81 20.90
N GLU A 153 22.21 -14.64 20.89
CA GLU A 153 22.61 -13.95 22.14
C GLU A 153 21.45 -13.22 22.82
N VAL A 154 20.25 -13.29 22.24
CA VAL A 154 19.05 -12.54 22.64
C VAL A 154 18.63 -12.83 24.07
N LEU A 155 18.61 -14.10 24.47
CA LEU A 155 18.21 -14.48 25.83
C LEU A 155 19.35 -14.31 26.85
N LYS A 156 20.60 -14.37 26.39
CA LYS A 156 21.78 -14.23 27.26
C LYS A 156 22.08 -12.76 27.57
N ASN A 157 21.76 -11.86 26.63
CA ASN A 157 21.96 -10.43 26.77
C ASN A 157 20.70 -9.63 26.39
N PRO A 158 19.68 -9.58 27.27
CA PRO A 158 18.48 -8.78 27.03
C PRO A 158 18.74 -7.27 26.85
N GLY A 159 19.91 -6.78 27.29
CA GLY A 159 20.34 -5.38 27.13
C GLY A 159 20.41 -4.94 25.67
N HIS A 160 20.76 -5.86 24.74
CA HIS A 160 20.78 -5.57 23.31
C HIS A 160 19.43 -5.05 22.77
N CYS A 161 18.34 -5.44 23.42
CA CYS A 161 17.04 -4.84 23.17
C CYS A 161 16.75 -3.70 24.15
N LYS A 162 16.77 -3.99 25.45
CA LYS A 162 16.17 -3.13 26.48
C LYS A 162 16.90 -1.81 26.67
N ASP A 163 18.20 -1.76 26.40
CA ASP A 163 19.01 -0.54 26.59
C ASP A 163 18.61 0.58 25.62
N HIS A 164 17.90 0.25 24.54
CA HIS A 164 17.38 1.21 23.58
C HIS A 164 16.00 1.76 23.93
N PHE A 165 15.30 1.17 24.91
CA PHE A 165 13.94 1.58 25.28
C PHE A 165 13.93 2.39 26.57
N SER A 166 13.09 3.42 26.63
CA SER A 166 12.65 3.93 27.92
C SER A 166 11.75 2.89 28.62
N THR A 167 11.64 2.94 29.95
CA THR A 167 10.72 2.04 30.68
C THR A 167 9.28 2.15 30.15
N LYS A 168 8.84 3.37 29.82
CA LYS A 168 7.50 3.61 29.28
C LYS A 168 7.31 2.96 27.91
N ASP A 169 8.27 3.14 27.01
CA ASP A 169 8.18 2.65 25.63
C ASP A 169 8.35 1.13 25.59
N TRP A 170 9.15 0.56 26.49
CA TRP A 170 9.25 -0.90 26.66
C TRP A 170 7.92 -1.52 27.09
N GLU A 171 7.24 -0.93 28.08
CA GLU A 171 5.92 -1.43 28.51
C GLU A 171 4.85 -1.26 27.43
N ALA A 172 4.92 -0.20 26.62
CA ALA A 172 4.05 -0.02 25.46
C ALA A 172 4.33 -1.07 24.38
N PHE A 173 5.60 -1.31 24.05
CA PHE A 173 6.03 -2.32 23.09
C PHE A 173 5.59 -3.72 23.51
N LYS A 174 5.78 -4.10 24.79
CA LYS A 174 5.30 -5.38 25.32
C LYS A 174 3.80 -5.56 25.16
N LYS A 175 3.00 -4.52 25.40
CA LYS A 175 1.54 -4.59 25.20
C LYS A 175 1.17 -4.80 23.74
N ASP A 176 1.82 -4.10 22.82
CA ASP A 176 1.57 -4.25 21.39
C ASP A 176 2.02 -5.65 20.90
N VAL A 177 3.18 -6.17 21.36
CA VAL A 177 3.64 -7.55 21.08
C VAL A 177 2.66 -8.59 21.61
N LEU A 178 2.18 -8.43 22.86
CA LEU A 178 1.19 -9.31 23.46
C LEU A 178 -0.09 -9.34 22.63
N TRP A 179 -0.54 -8.19 22.13
CA TRP A 179 -1.70 -8.10 21.27
C TRP A 179 -1.50 -8.93 19.98
N PHE A 180 -0.35 -8.78 19.29
CA PHE A 180 -0.10 -9.55 18.06
C PHE A 180 -0.04 -11.05 18.33
N ARG A 181 0.66 -11.46 19.39
CA ARG A 181 0.71 -12.86 19.85
C ARG A 181 -0.70 -13.41 20.07
N ASN A 182 -1.52 -12.72 20.86
CA ASN A 182 -2.87 -13.16 21.19
C ASN A 182 -3.78 -13.20 19.96
N SER A 183 -3.69 -12.20 19.07
CA SER A 183 -4.45 -12.15 17.81
C SER A 183 -4.13 -13.30 16.84
N ALA A 184 -2.98 -13.93 17.03
CA ALA A 184 -2.49 -15.09 16.28
C ALA A 184 -2.54 -16.39 17.10
N ASN A 185 -3.24 -16.39 18.25
CA ASN A 185 -3.36 -17.51 19.20
C ASN A 185 -2.00 -18.07 19.69
N GLY A 186 -0.93 -17.29 19.59
CA GLY A 186 0.43 -17.73 19.93
C GLY A 186 0.98 -18.91 19.11
N GLY A 187 0.23 -19.39 18.13
CA GLY A 187 0.50 -20.59 17.35
C GLY A 187 1.45 -20.35 16.18
N ASP A 188 1.45 -21.26 15.21
CA ASP A 188 2.43 -21.24 14.11
C ASP A 188 2.36 -19.96 13.25
N TYR A 189 1.19 -19.33 13.15
CA TYR A 189 1.06 -18.04 12.48
C TYR A 189 1.92 -16.96 13.15
N TRP A 190 1.87 -16.84 14.48
CA TRP A 190 2.75 -15.94 15.25
C TRP A 190 4.22 -16.29 15.04
N LYS A 191 4.57 -17.58 15.16
CA LYS A 191 5.95 -18.06 14.95
C LYS A 191 6.48 -17.73 13.56
N SER A 192 5.62 -17.72 12.55
CA SER A 192 5.99 -17.40 11.17
C SER A 192 6.32 -15.92 10.97
N MET A 193 5.67 -15.01 11.72
CA MET A 193 5.94 -13.57 11.63
C MET A 193 7.37 -13.23 12.06
N LEU A 194 7.92 -13.97 13.02
CA LEU A 194 9.29 -13.79 13.53
C LEU A 194 10.38 -14.36 12.59
N LYS A 195 9.99 -14.89 11.42
CA LYS A 195 10.89 -15.55 10.46
C LYS A 195 10.94 -14.86 9.09
N ASP A 196 10.19 -13.78 8.89
CA ASP A 196 10.19 -13.02 7.64
C ASP A 196 11.42 -12.11 7.52
N HIS A 197 11.56 -11.35 6.45
CA HIS A 197 12.67 -10.43 6.18
C HIS A 197 12.64 -9.12 6.98
N GLY A 198 11.73 -8.98 7.93
CA GLY A 198 11.72 -7.89 8.88
C GLY A 198 11.12 -6.60 8.34
N TYR A 199 11.30 -5.54 9.12
CA TYR A 199 10.98 -4.19 8.71
C TYR A 199 12.07 -3.68 7.76
N ASN A 200 11.71 -3.26 6.54
CA ASN A 200 12.67 -2.76 5.54
C ASN A 200 12.22 -1.56 4.66
N PRO A 201 11.21 -0.74 5.02
CA PRO A 201 10.85 0.42 4.21
C PRO A 201 11.89 1.55 4.30
N PRO A 202 11.96 2.46 3.31
CA PRO A 202 12.87 3.61 3.35
C PRO A 202 12.56 4.61 4.48
N PRO A 203 13.50 5.48 4.88
CA PRO A 203 13.29 6.45 5.97
C PRO A 203 12.06 7.36 5.80
N VAL A 204 11.74 7.77 4.56
CA VAL A 204 10.57 8.62 4.30
C VAL A 204 9.26 7.87 4.57
N TRP A 205 9.22 6.58 4.22
CA TRP A 205 8.10 5.72 4.58
C TRP A 205 8.05 5.49 6.10
N THR A 206 9.19 5.28 6.74
CA THR A 206 9.26 5.16 8.21
C THR A 206 8.69 6.39 8.92
N MET A 207 8.95 7.59 8.40
CA MET A 207 8.43 8.83 8.96
C MET A 207 6.89 8.90 8.92
N GLU A 208 6.28 8.60 7.77
CA GLU A 208 4.80 8.55 7.66
C GLU A 208 4.20 7.39 8.44
N GLY A 209 4.81 6.20 8.35
CA GLY A 209 4.42 5.02 9.11
C GLY A 209 4.39 5.31 10.60
N LYS A 210 5.44 5.96 11.13
CA LYS A 210 5.56 6.36 12.53
C LYS A 210 4.49 7.37 12.93
N PHE A 211 4.19 8.35 12.07
CA PHE A 211 3.11 9.30 12.34
C PHE A 211 1.77 8.59 12.55
N PHE A 212 1.39 7.70 11.62
CA PHE A 212 0.10 7.01 11.69
C PHE A 212 0.04 5.94 12.77
N SER A 213 1.11 5.17 12.98
CA SER A 213 1.16 4.11 14.00
C SER A 213 1.15 4.67 15.43
N ASN A 214 1.58 5.91 15.65
CA ASN A 214 1.49 6.58 16.94
C ASN A 214 0.12 7.17 17.28
N LEU A 215 -0.86 7.14 16.35
CA LEU A 215 -2.22 7.65 16.62
C LEU A 215 -3.05 6.71 17.50
N GLY A 216 -2.57 5.49 17.76
CA GLY A 216 -3.30 4.47 18.49
C GLY A 216 -2.43 3.38 19.07
N VAL A 217 -3.08 2.50 19.85
CA VAL A 217 -2.50 1.26 20.36
C VAL A 217 -2.86 0.10 19.43
N ALA A 218 -2.17 -1.03 19.55
CA ALA A 218 -2.51 -2.22 18.77
C ALA A 218 -3.92 -2.70 19.17
N ASP A 219 -4.82 -2.65 18.19
CA ASP A 219 -6.24 -2.98 18.35
C ASP A 219 -6.85 -3.28 16.97
N ASP A 220 -7.85 -4.18 16.93
CA ASP A 220 -8.54 -4.56 15.69
C ASP A 220 -9.24 -3.37 15.03
N GLY A 221 -9.92 -2.54 15.83
CA GLY A 221 -10.61 -1.36 15.34
C GLY A 221 -9.64 -0.31 14.81
N PHE A 222 -8.51 -0.11 15.49
CA PHE A 222 -7.47 0.80 15.03
C PHE A 222 -6.80 0.31 13.75
N PHE A 223 -6.47 -0.98 13.63
CA PHE A 223 -5.83 -1.54 12.44
C PHE A 223 -6.75 -1.54 11.22
N LYS A 224 -8.06 -1.72 11.40
CA LYS A 224 -9.05 -1.51 10.34
C LYS A 224 -9.06 -0.06 9.84
N LYS A 225 -8.93 0.93 10.74
CA LYS A 225 -8.83 2.36 10.35
C LYS A 225 -7.53 2.64 9.60
N LEU A 226 -6.41 2.07 10.04
CA LEU A 226 -5.13 2.19 9.32
C LEU A 226 -5.21 1.54 7.93
N ALA A 227 -5.77 0.33 7.82
CA ALA A 227 -5.94 -0.34 6.54
C ALA A 227 -6.89 0.42 5.59
N ALA A 228 -7.87 1.15 6.13
CA ALA A 228 -8.77 1.98 5.35
C ALA A 228 -8.06 3.16 4.64
N ILE A 229 -6.87 3.58 5.11
CA ILE A 229 -6.07 4.61 4.43
C ILE A 229 -5.81 4.19 2.98
N ASP A 230 -5.42 2.94 2.74
CA ASP A 230 -5.14 2.44 1.38
C ASP A 230 -6.40 2.39 0.51
N VAL A 231 -7.58 2.16 1.09
CA VAL A 231 -8.86 2.22 0.38
C VAL A 231 -9.15 3.65 -0.07
N VAL A 232 -8.90 4.63 0.82
CA VAL A 232 -9.07 6.06 0.50
C VAL A 232 -8.07 6.51 -0.56
N LEU A 233 -6.81 6.06 -0.48
CA LEU A 233 -5.78 6.34 -1.49
C LEU A 233 -6.20 5.78 -2.86
N HIS A 234 -6.71 4.55 -2.91
CA HIS A 234 -7.24 3.96 -4.15
C HIS A 234 -8.43 4.74 -4.71
N LEU A 235 -9.37 5.15 -3.86
CA LEU A 235 -10.47 6.01 -4.30
C LEU A 235 -9.94 7.34 -4.85
N GLY A 236 -8.95 7.93 -4.18
CA GLY A 236 -8.23 9.11 -4.62
C GLY A 236 -7.60 8.93 -6.01
N ILE A 237 -6.97 7.79 -6.30
CA ILE A 237 -6.44 7.44 -7.62
C ILE A 237 -7.54 7.50 -8.68
N VAL A 238 -8.68 6.83 -8.44
CA VAL A 238 -9.81 6.78 -9.38
C VAL A 238 -10.34 8.21 -9.66
N LEU A 239 -10.53 9.00 -8.61
CA LEU A 239 -11.02 10.38 -8.72
C LEU A 239 -10.02 11.31 -9.41
N LEU A 240 -8.72 11.15 -9.15
CA LEU A 240 -7.65 11.92 -9.82
C LEU A 240 -7.62 11.62 -11.32
N ILE A 241 -7.74 10.35 -11.71
CA ILE A 241 -7.77 9.96 -13.13
C ILE A 241 -9.02 10.52 -13.81
N TYR A 242 -10.18 10.47 -13.15
CA TYR A 242 -11.39 11.09 -13.65
C TYR A 242 -11.20 12.59 -13.88
N TRP A 243 -10.68 13.30 -12.88
CA TRP A 243 -10.43 14.74 -12.97
C TRP A 243 -9.44 15.09 -14.08
N ALA A 244 -8.36 14.33 -14.22
CA ALA A 244 -7.27 14.60 -15.16
C ALA A 244 -7.57 14.20 -16.61
N PHE A 245 -8.16 13.02 -16.80
CA PHE A 245 -8.29 12.36 -18.11
C PHE A 245 -9.73 12.03 -18.51
N GLY A 246 -10.69 12.17 -17.60
CA GLY A 246 -12.11 11.90 -17.84
C GLY A 246 -12.52 10.44 -17.61
N TRP A 247 -13.83 10.19 -17.76
CA TRP A 247 -14.47 8.93 -17.37
C TRP A 247 -13.99 7.70 -18.16
N ARG A 248 -13.57 7.88 -19.43
CA ARG A 248 -13.07 6.76 -20.27
C ARG A 248 -11.79 6.18 -19.69
N THR A 249 -10.81 7.05 -19.42
CA THR A 249 -9.53 6.64 -18.84
C THR A 249 -9.70 6.11 -17.43
N MET A 250 -10.58 6.73 -16.63
CA MET A 250 -10.94 6.23 -15.30
C MET A 250 -11.44 4.78 -15.36
N MET A 251 -12.40 4.49 -16.25
CA MET A 251 -12.93 3.14 -16.44
C MET A 251 -11.84 2.14 -16.81
N VAL A 252 -11.06 2.42 -17.87
CA VAL A 252 -10.01 1.51 -18.33
C VAL A 252 -8.96 1.26 -17.25
N ALA A 253 -8.50 2.32 -16.57
CA ALA A 253 -7.50 2.21 -15.52
C ALA A 253 -8.03 1.41 -14.31
N THR A 254 -9.27 1.65 -13.89
CA THR A 254 -9.88 0.95 -12.76
C THR A 254 -10.14 -0.52 -13.09
N VAL A 255 -10.62 -0.83 -14.30
CA VAL A 255 -10.79 -2.22 -14.78
C VAL A 255 -9.44 -2.94 -14.83
N PHE A 256 -8.41 -2.30 -15.39
CA PHE A 256 -7.07 -2.85 -15.41
C PHE A 256 -6.58 -3.18 -13.99
N TRP A 257 -6.67 -2.23 -13.07
CA TRP A 257 -6.21 -2.41 -11.69
C TRP A 257 -7.02 -3.47 -10.94
N GLY A 258 -8.35 -3.34 -10.92
CA GLY A 258 -9.22 -4.23 -10.16
C GLY A 258 -9.30 -5.67 -10.69
N CYS A 259 -8.96 -5.87 -11.97
CA CYS A 259 -8.91 -7.20 -12.58
C CYS A 259 -7.49 -7.76 -12.69
N ASN A 260 -6.46 -7.03 -12.24
CA ASN A 260 -5.06 -7.46 -12.30
C ASN A 260 -4.85 -8.68 -11.37
N ALA A 261 -4.58 -9.85 -11.95
CA ALA A 261 -4.34 -11.08 -11.19
C ALA A 261 -3.01 -11.06 -10.41
N PRO A 262 -1.87 -10.63 -11.01
CA PRO A 262 -0.61 -10.41 -10.30
C PRO A 262 -0.69 -9.47 -9.09
N ALA A 263 -1.53 -8.43 -9.15
CA ALA A 263 -1.67 -7.43 -8.10
C ALA A 263 -3.00 -7.58 -7.33
N ASN A 264 -3.40 -8.81 -7.02
CA ASN A 264 -4.64 -9.03 -6.27
C ASN A 264 -4.52 -8.60 -4.78
N PHE A 265 -5.65 -8.45 -4.10
CA PHE A 265 -5.72 -7.98 -2.71
C PHE A 265 -5.01 -8.89 -1.72
N TYR A 266 -4.90 -10.20 -1.98
CA TYR A 266 -4.15 -11.10 -1.10
C TYR A 266 -2.66 -10.71 -1.01
N TRP A 267 -2.09 -10.18 -2.09
CA TRP A 267 -0.68 -9.77 -2.11
C TRP A 267 -0.48 -8.29 -1.81
N THR A 268 -1.48 -7.46 -2.11
CA THR A 268 -1.30 -6.00 -2.15
C THR A 268 -2.27 -5.23 -1.27
N GLY A 269 -3.22 -5.91 -0.63
CA GLY A 269 -4.23 -5.32 0.24
C GLY A 269 -4.03 -5.66 1.71
N GLY A 270 -4.87 -5.06 2.57
CA GLY A 270 -4.86 -5.33 4.01
C GLY A 270 -3.68 -4.74 4.77
N ALA A 271 -2.90 -3.84 4.18
CA ALA A 271 -1.82 -3.10 4.85
C ALA A 271 -2.24 -1.63 5.06
N PHE A 272 -1.39 -0.84 5.71
CA PHE A 272 -1.53 0.62 5.72
C PHE A 272 -0.33 1.25 5.02
N LEU A 273 -0.57 2.29 4.21
CA LEU A 273 0.45 2.96 3.41
C LEU A 273 1.23 2.00 2.50
N ARG A 274 0.58 0.94 2.00
CA ARG A 274 1.18 0.11 0.94
C ARG A 274 0.97 0.73 -0.44
N GLN A 275 -0.01 1.63 -0.55
CA GLN A 275 -0.54 2.14 -1.82
C GLN A 275 -0.35 3.66 -1.98
N ASP A 276 0.32 4.28 -1.01
CA ASP A 276 0.76 5.67 -1.02
C ASP A 276 1.63 5.99 -2.24
N TRP A 277 2.59 5.14 -2.58
CA TRP A 277 3.52 5.36 -3.68
C TRP A 277 2.78 5.40 -5.01
N ILE A 278 1.80 4.52 -5.22
CA ILE A 278 1.03 4.49 -6.45
C ILE A 278 0.06 5.68 -6.51
N PHE A 279 -0.50 6.08 -5.36
CA PHE A 279 -1.29 7.30 -5.27
C PHE A 279 -0.48 8.53 -5.69
N PHE A 280 0.70 8.74 -5.11
CA PHE A 280 1.56 9.87 -5.45
C PHE A 280 2.09 9.80 -6.88
N LEU A 281 2.37 8.61 -7.40
CA LEU A 281 2.74 8.40 -8.80
C LEU A 281 1.61 8.83 -9.75
N VAL A 282 0.39 8.33 -9.53
CA VAL A 282 -0.76 8.70 -10.36
C VAL A 282 -1.09 10.18 -10.19
N ALA A 283 -1.01 10.72 -8.99
CA ALA A 283 -1.17 12.15 -8.71
C ALA A 283 -0.18 12.97 -9.53
N SER A 284 1.10 12.58 -9.59
CA SER A 284 2.11 13.24 -10.42
C SER A 284 1.69 13.34 -11.89
N ILE A 285 1.27 12.21 -12.47
CA ILE A 285 0.82 12.14 -13.86
C ILE A 285 -0.42 13.02 -14.09
N CYS A 286 -1.40 12.97 -13.18
CA CYS A 286 -2.64 13.75 -13.25
C CYS A 286 -2.37 15.25 -13.12
N LEU A 287 -1.49 15.66 -12.20
CA LEU A 287 -1.06 17.04 -11.99
C LEU A 287 -0.28 17.58 -13.20
N ALA A 288 0.61 16.77 -13.78
CA ALA A 288 1.33 17.12 -15.00
C ALA A 288 0.35 17.33 -16.17
N ARG A 289 -0.64 16.46 -16.33
CA ARG A 289 -1.71 16.60 -17.34
C ARG A 289 -2.49 17.91 -17.20
N LYS A 290 -2.61 18.40 -15.97
CA LYS A 290 -3.30 19.65 -15.59
C LYS A 290 -2.35 20.85 -15.47
N ARG A 291 -1.10 20.71 -15.95
CA ARG A 291 -0.06 21.75 -15.97
C ARG A 291 0.35 22.27 -14.58
N LYS A 292 0.09 21.50 -13.51
CA LYS A 292 0.54 21.80 -12.14
C LYS A 292 1.93 21.19 -11.89
N PHE A 293 2.93 21.65 -12.64
CA PHE A 293 4.24 20.96 -12.74
C PHE A 293 5.03 20.88 -11.43
N MET A 294 4.98 21.92 -10.59
CA MET A 294 5.66 21.90 -9.28
C MET A 294 5.09 20.79 -8.38
N LEU A 295 3.77 20.71 -8.26
CA LEU A 295 3.11 19.67 -7.48
C LEU A 295 3.30 18.28 -8.11
N ALA A 296 3.33 18.20 -9.44
CA ALA A 296 3.63 16.95 -10.14
C ALA A 296 5.04 16.43 -9.81
N GLY A 297 6.04 17.32 -9.83
CA GLY A 297 7.42 16.99 -9.46
C GLY A 297 7.54 16.58 -8.00
N TRP A 298 6.89 17.32 -7.08
CA TRP A 298 6.83 16.97 -5.66
C TRP A 298 6.20 15.59 -5.44
N ALA A 299 5.06 15.30 -6.07
CA ALA A 299 4.40 14.01 -5.93
C ALA A 299 5.25 12.87 -6.48
N LEU A 300 5.95 13.08 -7.60
CA LEU A 300 6.86 12.05 -8.14
C LEU A 300 8.06 11.81 -7.23
N ALA A 301 8.63 12.88 -6.68
CA ALA A 301 9.74 12.79 -5.74
C ALA A 301 9.32 12.04 -4.47
N TRP A 302 8.15 12.38 -3.91
CA TRP A 302 7.61 11.68 -2.75
C TRP A 302 7.41 10.19 -3.03
N SER A 303 6.75 9.85 -4.15
CA SER A 303 6.56 8.47 -4.61
C SER A 303 7.88 7.70 -4.73
N GLY A 304 8.92 8.34 -5.28
CA GLY A 304 10.26 7.76 -5.43
C GLY A 304 11.05 7.60 -4.12
N LEU A 305 10.74 8.39 -3.09
CA LEU A 305 11.38 8.31 -1.78
C LEU A 305 10.78 7.20 -0.91
N ILE A 306 9.48 6.97 -1.02
CA ILE A 306 8.78 5.90 -0.28
C ILE A 306 8.97 4.53 -0.93
N ARG A 307 9.16 4.48 -2.26
CA ARG A 307 9.59 3.29 -3.01
C ARG A 307 10.50 3.71 -4.16
N VAL A 308 11.57 2.98 -4.44
CA VAL A 308 12.58 3.41 -5.43
C VAL A 308 12.11 3.36 -6.89
N PHE A 309 11.24 2.42 -7.25
CA PHE A 309 10.94 2.14 -8.66
C PHE A 309 10.20 3.26 -9.42
N PRO A 310 9.32 4.11 -8.82
CA PRO A 310 8.76 5.28 -9.50
C PRO A 310 9.82 6.31 -9.88
N ALA A 311 10.99 6.32 -9.22
CA ALA A 311 12.08 7.24 -9.55
C ALA A 311 12.59 7.05 -10.98
N GLY A 312 12.37 5.88 -11.59
CA GLY A 312 12.67 5.65 -13.01
C GLY A 312 11.96 6.63 -13.95
N LEU A 313 10.81 7.19 -13.57
CA LEU A 313 10.09 8.16 -14.41
C LEU A 313 10.78 9.54 -14.48
N PHE A 314 11.71 9.84 -13.56
CA PHE A 314 12.58 11.01 -13.71
C PHE A 314 13.44 10.93 -14.98
N TRP A 315 13.72 9.72 -15.49
CA TRP A 315 14.45 9.52 -16.73
C TRP A 315 13.79 10.25 -17.91
N GLY A 316 12.46 10.17 -18.03
CA GLY A 316 11.73 10.86 -19.10
C GLY A 316 11.92 12.38 -19.05
N TYR A 317 11.88 12.97 -17.85
CA TYR A 317 12.18 14.39 -17.66
C TYR A 317 13.66 14.71 -17.98
N GLY A 318 14.58 13.84 -17.57
CA GLY A 318 16.01 13.95 -17.88
C GLY A 318 16.28 14.00 -19.38
N VAL A 319 15.66 13.10 -20.15
CA VAL A 319 15.78 13.07 -21.62
C VAL A 319 15.23 14.35 -22.25
N VAL A 320 14.07 14.84 -21.82
CA VAL A 320 13.50 16.10 -22.36
C VAL A 320 14.39 17.30 -22.04
N ILE A 321 14.92 17.38 -20.82
CA ILE A 321 15.86 18.45 -20.42
C ILE A 321 17.13 18.38 -21.27
N LEU A 322 17.72 17.20 -21.38
CA LEU A 322 18.96 16.98 -22.12
C LEU A 322 18.79 17.30 -23.61
N THR A 323 17.74 16.79 -24.25
CA THR A 323 17.47 17.04 -25.68
C THR A 323 17.18 18.52 -25.95
N THR A 324 16.44 19.19 -25.06
CA THR A 324 16.20 20.64 -25.15
C THR A 324 17.51 21.40 -25.04
N PHE A 325 18.33 21.09 -24.04
CA PHE A 325 19.63 21.73 -23.83
C PHE A 325 20.57 21.52 -25.02
N LEU A 326 20.71 20.28 -25.50
CA LEU A 326 21.51 19.94 -26.68
C LEU A 326 21.03 20.71 -27.92
N SER A 327 19.71 20.80 -28.14
CA SER A 327 19.17 21.56 -29.27
C SER A 327 19.55 23.05 -29.23
N MET A 328 19.65 23.63 -28.02
CA MET A 328 20.07 25.03 -27.85
C MET A 328 21.58 25.19 -28.06
N VAL A 329 22.38 24.24 -27.61
CA VAL A 329 23.84 24.20 -27.88
C VAL A 329 24.10 24.09 -29.38
N PHE A 330 23.44 23.16 -30.07
CA PHE A 330 23.55 23.02 -31.53
C PHE A 330 23.16 24.30 -32.26
N LYS A 331 22.03 24.92 -31.89
CA LYS A 331 21.59 26.20 -32.49
C LYS A 331 22.53 27.38 -32.20
N ALA A 332 23.24 27.34 -31.07
CA ALA A 332 24.15 28.40 -30.66
C ALA A 332 25.59 28.20 -31.17
N GLY A 333 25.89 27.04 -31.76
CA GLY A 333 27.21 26.70 -32.33
C GLY A 333 28.32 26.44 -31.31
N ASN A 334 28.09 26.68 -30.01
CA ASN A 334 29.01 26.30 -28.93
C ASN A 334 28.28 26.16 -27.58
N LEU A 335 28.94 25.46 -26.64
CA LEU A 335 28.38 25.12 -25.33
C LEU A 335 28.06 26.36 -24.46
N LYS A 336 28.93 27.38 -24.49
CA LYS A 336 28.80 28.60 -23.66
C LYS A 336 27.58 29.42 -24.09
N ALA A 337 27.42 29.66 -25.38
CA ALA A 337 26.27 30.38 -25.94
C ALA A 337 24.97 29.58 -25.81
N GLY A 338 25.02 28.24 -25.91
CA GLY A 338 23.87 27.36 -25.64
C GLY A 338 23.40 27.42 -24.19
N TRP A 339 24.34 27.40 -23.23
CA TRP A 339 24.07 27.52 -21.80
C TRP A 339 23.45 28.88 -21.43
N GLU A 340 24.00 29.98 -21.93
CA GLU A 340 23.42 31.31 -21.72
C GLU A 340 21.98 31.41 -22.25
N ARG A 341 21.74 30.86 -23.44
CA ARG A 341 20.41 30.84 -24.06
C ARG A 341 19.42 29.95 -23.29
N TYR A 342 19.87 28.83 -22.73
CA TYR A 342 19.08 27.95 -21.87
C TYR A 342 18.71 28.61 -20.54
N ARG A 343 19.66 29.32 -19.88
CA ARG A 343 19.36 30.09 -18.66
C ARG A 343 18.33 31.19 -18.92
N GLN A 344 18.46 31.92 -20.03
CA GLN A 344 17.57 33.04 -20.36
C GLN A 344 16.14 32.60 -20.68
N THR A 345 15.95 31.42 -21.27
CA THR A 345 14.62 30.89 -21.62
C THR A 345 13.86 30.32 -20.42
N ARG A 346 14.55 29.66 -19.47
CA ARG A 346 13.89 29.06 -18.28
C ARG A 346 13.70 29.99 -17.09
N PHE A 347 14.49 31.05 -16.93
CA PHE A 347 14.40 31.86 -15.69
C PHE A 347 13.52 33.11 -15.75
N PHE A 348 13.10 33.62 -16.93
CA PHE A 348 12.60 35.01 -16.95
C PHE A 348 11.27 35.32 -17.67
N ARG A 349 10.71 34.48 -18.54
CA ARG A 349 9.52 34.91 -19.33
C ARG A 349 8.26 34.06 -19.24
N GLU A 350 8.35 32.76 -18.93
CA GLU A 350 7.13 31.92 -18.84
C GLU A 350 6.75 31.50 -17.42
N HIS A 351 7.67 31.56 -16.45
CA HIS A 351 7.38 31.17 -15.06
C HIS A 351 6.64 32.23 -14.25
N THR A 352 6.75 33.52 -14.59
CA THR A 352 6.02 34.61 -13.91
C THR A 352 4.50 34.51 -14.10
N ARG A 353 4.03 33.88 -15.20
CA ARG A 353 2.59 33.62 -15.42
C ARG A 353 2.06 32.36 -14.74
N LEU A 354 2.94 31.50 -14.21
CA LEU A 354 2.55 30.27 -13.50
C LEU A 354 2.59 30.42 -11.97
N ILE A 355 3.25 31.46 -11.46
CA ILE A 355 3.31 31.80 -10.03
C ILE A 355 2.41 32.98 -9.69
N ALA A 356 2.15 33.89 -10.64
CA ALA A 356 1.07 34.88 -10.54
C ALA A 356 -0.25 34.26 -11.05
N GLY A 357 -0.77 33.32 -10.27
CA GLY A 357 -2.20 33.01 -10.25
C GLY A 357 -2.86 33.84 -9.16
#